data_AF-A0A315XEG0-F1
#
_entry.id   AF-A0A315XEG0-F1
#
_cell.length_a   1.000
_cell.length_b   1.000
_cell.length_c   1.000
_cell.angle_alpha   90.00
_cell.angle_beta   90.00
_cell.angle_gamma   90.00
#
_symmetry.space_group_name_H-M   'P 1'
#
loop_
_entity.id
_entity.type
_entity.pdbx_description
1 polymer ?
#
loop_
_entity_poly.entity_id
_entity_poly.type
_entity_poly.pdbx_seq_one_letter_code
_entity_poly.pdbx_strand_id
1 'polypeptide(L)'
;MKWKLPENADSINVIFSILMIEYVIIFILFSFIVLPVKAETGSTTYTTYMDSKFGFYKVRDITSNSIFSYDEHTLTINQGDTMIWKNDDDRDKAISIVSDEKLWSDNIGHLGRYNAEFKYTFTAPGEYTFRISQFQGQQIIIVRSSPQTFTPVPTNPVPTTYPAITQTPTSGTGLPDIPIKITPITMLSALISLIAMHITTKQ
;
A
#
# COMPACT_ATOMS: atom_id res chain seq x y z
N MET A 1 -29.24 -39.63 71.73
CA MET A 1 -28.62 -38.32 71.45
C MET A 1 -28.92 -37.93 70.00
N LYS A 2 -29.74 -36.90 69.77
CA LYS A 2 -29.94 -36.32 68.43
C LYS A 2 -28.88 -35.22 68.25
N TRP A 3 -27.95 -35.43 67.32
CA TRP A 3 -26.99 -34.41 66.91
C TRP A 3 -27.71 -33.35 66.08
N LYS A 4 -27.62 -32.08 66.49
CA LYS A 4 -28.16 -30.93 65.75
C LYS A 4 -27.00 -30.32 64.96
N LEU A 5 -27.13 -30.25 63.63
CA LEU A 5 -26.13 -29.61 62.76
C LEU A 5 -26.02 -28.11 63.10
N PRO A 6 -24.80 -27.54 63.07
CA PRO A 6 -24.61 -26.12 63.38
C PRO A 6 -25.23 -25.25 62.28
N GLU A 7 -25.94 -24.21 62.71
CA GLU A 7 -26.76 -23.26 61.94
C GLU A 7 -25.95 -22.37 60.97
N ASN A 8 -24.66 -22.63 60.80
CA ASN A 8 -23.71 -21.81 60.05
C ASN A 8 -23.27 -22.41 58.70
N ALA A 9 -23.72 -23.63 58.36
CA ALA A 9 -23.37 -24.26 57.08
C ALA A 9 -23.94 -23.50 55.87
N ASP A 10 -25.09 -22.84 56.04
CA ASP A 10 -25.73 -22.07 54.97
C ASP A 10 -24.94 -20.79 54.63
N SER A 11 -24.36 -20.13 55.63
CA SER A 11 -23.58 -18.90 55.45
C SER A 11 -22.30 -19.11 54.65
N ILE A 12 -21.67 -20.28 54.78
CA ILE A 12 -20.43 -20.63 54.06
C ILE A 12 -20.71 -20.82 52.56
N ASN A 13 -21.81 -21.50 52.22
CA ASN A 13 -22.21 -21.71 50.83
C ASN A 13 -22.60 -20.41 50.12
N VAL A 14 -23.20 -19.45 50.84
CA VAL A 14 -23.52 -18.13 50.30
C VAL A 14 -22.24 -17.33 49.99
N ILE A 15 -21.23 -17.36 50.85
CA ILE A 15 -19.95 -16.68 50.62
C ILE A 15 -19.22 -17.28 49.42
N PHE A 16 -19.18 -18.62 49.30
CA PHE A 16 -18.57 -19.28 48.13
C PHE A 16 -19.31 -18.95 46.83
N SER A 17 -20.64 -18.83 46.86
CA SER A 17 -21.45 -18.45 45.71
C SER A 17 -21.15 -17.02 45.25
N ILE A 18 -21.03 -16.07 46.17
CA ILE A 18 -20.69 -14.66 45.87
C ILE A 18 -19.29 -14.55 45.27
N LEU A 19 -18.29 -15.22 45.87
CA LEU A 19 -16.91 -15.21 45.35
C LEU A 19 -16.80 -15.86 43.96
N MET A 20 -17.59 -16.91 43.69
CA MET A 20 -17.66 -17.52 42.35
C MET A 20 -18.25 -16.56 41.31
N ILE A 21 -19.31 -15.81 41.68
CA ILE A 21 -19.96 -14.85 40.78
C ILE A 21 -19.00 -13.71 40.44
N GLU A 22 -18.25 -13.17 41.40
CA GLU A 22 -17.26 -12.12 41.15
C GLU A 22 -16.14 -12.59 40.22
N TYR A 23 -15.62 -13.80 40.42
CA TYR A 23 -14.60 -14.39 39.54
C TYR A 23 -15.11 -14.57 38.12
N VAL A 24 -16.36 -15.03 37.93
CA VAL A 24 -16.96 -15.20 36.61
C VAL A 24 -17.14 -13.85 35.91
N ILE A 25 -17.56 -12.80 36.63
CA ILE A 25 -17.71 -11.45 36.06
C ILE A 25 -16.35 -10.87 35.64
N ILE A 26 -15.31 -11.02 36.47
CA ILE A 26 -13.95 -10.60 36.13
C ILE A 26 -13.44 -11.38 34.91
N PHE A 27 -13.66 -12.69 34.85
CA PHE A 27 -13.22 -13.53 33.74
C PHE A 27 -13.93 -13.16 32.42
N ILE A 28 -15.22 -12.81 32.48
CA ILE A 28 -15.97 -12.30 31.33
C ILE A 28 -15.44 -10.92 30.91
N LEU A 29 -15.18 -10.01 31.85
CA LEU A 29 -14.63 -8.69 31.54
C LEU A 29 -13.23 -8.76 30.92
N PHE A 30 -12.40 -9.73 31.32
CA PHE A 30 -11.07 -9.94 30.74
C PHE A 30 -11.09 -10.72 29.42
N SER A 31 -12.08 -11.61 29.19
CA SER A 31 -12.15 -12.39 27.95
C SER A 31 -12.58 -11.56 26.71
N PHE A 32 -13.18 -10.39 26.91
CA PHE A 32 -13.51 -9.45 25.84
C PHE A 32 -12.35 -8.52 25.41
N ILE A 33 -11.18 -8.57 26.05
CA ILE A 33 -10.01 -7.72 25.71
C ILE A 33 -8.98 -8.48 24.85
N VAL A 34 -9.45 -9.37 23.97
CA VAL A 34 -8.63 -9.86 22.85
C VAL A 34 -9.29 -9.41 21.55
N LEU A 35 -9.34 -8.10 21.35
CA LEU A 35 -9.56 -7.58 20.01
C LEU A 35 -8.37 -8.02 19.17
N PRO A 36 -8.58 -8.61 17.97
CA PRO A 36 -7.49 -8.74 17.03
C PRO A 36 -7.04 -7.31 16.70
N VAL A 37 -5.85 -6.93 17.18
CA VAL A 37 -5.17 -5.74 16.70
C VAL A 37 -5.01 -5.95 15.19
N LYS A 38 -5.87 -5.28 14.43
CA LYS A 38 -5.65 -5.08 13.01
C LYS A 38 -4.35 -4.28 12.95
N ALA A 39 -3.27 -4.93 12.52
CA ALA A 39 -2.04 -4.23 12.21
C ALA A 39 -2.36 -3.32 11.02
N GLU A 40 -2.73 -2.07 11.29
CA GLU A 40 -2.59 -1.02 10.30
C GLU A 40 -1.11 -0.98 9.98
N THR A 41 -0.75 -1.45 8.79
CA THR A 41 0.56 -1.19 8.22
C THR A 41 0.59 0.32 8.04
N GLY A 42 1.11 1.03 9.03
CA GLY A 42 1.19 2.48 8.99
C GLY A 42 1.93 2.89 7.73
N SER A 43 1.38 3.85 7.00
CA SER A 43 2.07 4.46 5.85
C SER A 43 3.34 5.14 6.37
N THR A 44 4.50 4.70 5.91
CA THR A 44 5.77 5.36 6.23
C THR A 44 5.97 6.55 5.29
N THR A 45 6.50 7.65 5.83
CA THR A 45 6.91 8.80 5.03
C THR A 45 8.44 8.89 4.98
N TYR A 46 8.96 9.06 3.78
CA TYR A 46 10.38 9.22 3.52
C TYR A 46 10.66 10.59 2.91
N THR A 47 11.72 11.26 3.37
CA THR A 47 12.21 12.50 2.76
C THR A 47 13.53 12.25 2.07
N THR A 48 13.60 12.51 0.78
CA THR A 48 14.85 12.60 0.03
C THR A 48 15.27 14.05 -0.18
N TYR A 49 16.56 14.31 -0.01
CA TYR A 49 17.16 15.63 -0.12
C TYR A 49 17.88 15.74 -1.46
N MET A 50 17.61 16.84 -2.14
CA MET A 50 18.14 17.13 -3.46
C MET A 50 19.00 18.38 -3.42
N ASP A 51 20.14 18.32 -4.11
CA ASP A 51 21.10 19.42 -4.25
C ASP A 51 21.57 19.50 -5.71
N SER A 52 21.83 20.70 -6.24
CA SER A 52 22.20 20.86 -7.66
C SER A 52 23.55 20.24 -8.03
N LYS A 53 24.43 20.02 -7.07
CA LYS A 53 25.76 19.42 -7.26
C LYS A 53 25.73 17.92 -6.99
N PHE A 54 24.97 17.47 -5.99
CA PHE A 54 24.99 16.08 -5.53
C PHE A 54 23.79 15.23 -5.99
N GLY A 55 22.79 15.83 -6.62
CA GLY A 55 21.58 15.12 -7.02
C GLY A 55 20.78 14.63 -5.81
N PHE A 56 20.33 13.37 -5.81
CA PHE A 56 19.56 12.74 -4.73
C PHE A 56 20.48 12.11 -3.66
N TYR A 57 21.05 12.91 -2.77
CA TYR A 57 22.21 12.45 -1.97
C TYR A 57 21.86 11.88 -0.58
N LYS A 58 20.63 12.02 -0.10
CA LYS A 58 20.22 11.59 1.25
C LYS A 58 18.75 11.23 1.29
N VAL A 59 18.40 10.18 2.04
CA VAL A 59 17.02 9.80 2.36
C VAL A 59 16.89 9.66 3.88
N ARG A 60 15.72 9.99 4.43
CA ARG A 60 15.35 9.76 5.83
C ARG A 60 13.94 9.21 5.92
N ASP A 61 13.73 8.18 6.72
CA ASP A 61 12.40 7.82 7.24
C ASP A 61 12.04 8.81 8.37
N ILE A 62 10.93 9.52 8.23
CA ILE A 62 10.49 10.53 9.21
C ILE A 62 9.32 10.06 10.10
N THR A 63 8.72 8.90 9.81
CA THR A 63 7.53 8.40 10.51
C THR A 63 7.88 7.24 11.43
N SER A 64 8.52 6.20 10.91
CA SER A 64 8.82 4.99 11.66
C SER A 64 10.19 5.02 12.31
N ASN A 65 11.07 5.94 11.90
CA ASN A 65 12.50 5.97 12.31
C ASN A 65 13.14 4.57 12.21
N SER A 66 12.68 3.80 11.22
CA SER A 66 13.03 2.40 11.03
C SER A 66 14.28 2.28 10.16
N ILE A 67 14.94 1.12 10.23
CA ILE A 67 16.03 0.81 9.31
C ILE A 67 15.39 0.54 7.94
N PHE A 68 15.78 1.32 6.93
CA PHE A 68 15.39 1.14 5.54
C PHE A 68 16.63 1.00 4.64
N SER A 69 16.44 0.41 3.46
CA SER A 69 17.51 0.23 2.47
C SER A 69 17.47 1.36 1.45
N TYR A 70 18.56 2.11 1.38
CA TYR A 70 18.83 3.08 0.31
C TYR A 70 20.26 2.84 -0.17
N ASP A 71 20.37 2.24 -1.34
CA ASP A 71 21.66 1.85 -1.92
C ASP A 71 21.72 2.29 -3.38
N GLU A 72 22.85 2.86 -3.79
CA GLU A 72 23.07 3.38 -5.15
C GLU A 72 21.90 4.21 -5.73
N HIS A 73 21.28 5.08 -4.92
CA HIS A 73 20.11 5.90 -5.29
C HIS A 73 18.81 5.11 -5.54
N THR A 74 18.75 3.87 -5.07
CA THR A 74 17.56 3.02 -5.10
C THR A 74 16.97 2.90 -3.70
N LEU A 75 15.70 3.28 -3.55
CA LEU A 75 14.93 3.14 -2.32
C LEU A 75 13.86 2.06 -2.48
N THR A 76 13.74 1.15 -1.52
CA THR A 76 12.62 0.20 -1.48
C THR A 76 11.60 0.59 -0.42
N ILE A 77 10.35 0.81 -0.83
CA ILE A 77 9.21 1.17 0.03
C ILE A 77 8.04 0.20 -0.16
N ASN A 78 6.97 0.39 0.59
CA ASN A 78 5.72 -0.36 0.45
C ASN A 78 4.64 0.48 -0.24
N GLN A 79 3.72 -0.19 -0.91
CA GLN A 79 2.50 0.42 -1.42
C GLN A 79 1.74 1.09 -0.26
N GLY A 80 1.36 2.35 -0.47
CA GLY A 80 0.76 3.22 0.53
C GLY A 80 1.75 4.21 1.14
N ASP A 81 3.06 3.98 1.03
CA ASP A 81 4.07 4.90 1.56
C ASP A 81 4.15 6.21 0.76
N THR A 82 4.66 7.25 1.42
CA THR A 82 4.78 8.60 0.85
C THR A 82 6.23 9.04 0.75
N MET A 83 6.59 9.61 -0.40
CA MET A 83 7.87 10.28 -0.62
C MET A 83 7.70 11.79 -0.58
N ILE A 84 8.68 12.45 0.04
CA ILE A 84 8.88 13.89 0.03
C ILE A 84 10.22 14.16 -0.64
N TRP A 85 10.23 14.89 -1.75
CA TRP A 85 11.44 15.44 -2.34
C TRP A 85 11.63 16.86 -1.85
N LYS A 86 12.78 17.10 -1.22
CA LYS A 86 13.09 18.38 -0.58
C LYS A 86 14.30 19.02 -1.24
N ASN A 87 14.17 20.29 -1.59
CA ASN A 87 15.31 21.10 -2.02
C ASN A 87 16.16 21.46 -0.81
N ASP A 88 17.39 20.95 -0.76
CA ASP A 88 18.40 21.21 0.28
C ASP A 88 19.63 21.92 -0.32
N ASP A 89 19.47 22.58 -1.47
CA ASP A 89 20.51 23.42 -2.09
C ASP A 89 20.61 24.76 -1.37
N ASP A 90 21.73 24.97 -0.68
CA ASP A 90 21.99 26.12 0.18
C ASP A 90 22.21 27.45 -0.57
N ARG A 91 22.17 27.43 -1.91
CA ARG A 91 22.32 28.61 -2.78
C ARG A 91 21.00 29.07 -3.39
N ASP A 92 19.88 28.58 -2.85
CA ASP A 92 18.52 28.87 -3.33
C ASP A 92 18.32 28.55 -4.82
N LYS A 93 19.03 27.54 -5.34
CA LYS A 93 18.79 27.11 -6.72
C LYS A 93 17.45 26.40 -6.82
N ALA A 94 16.67 26.82 -7.81
CA ALA A 94 15.44 26.12 -8.16
C ALA A 94 15.77 24.71 -8.68
N ILE A 95 15.18 23.70 -8.04
CA ILE A 95 15.27 22.28 -8.44
C ILE A 95 13.88 21.83 -8.88
N SER A 96 13.84 20.82 -9.73
CA SER A 96 12.61 20.35 -10.33
C SER A 96 12.69 18.86 -10.57
N ILE A 97 11.76 18.13 -9.98
CA ILE A 97 11.67 16.68 -10.13
C ILE A 97 10.71 16.29 -11.25
N VAL A 98 11.13 15.29 -12.02
CA VAL A 98 10.39 14.68 -13.11
C VAL A 98 10.28 13.18 -12.85
N SER A 99 9.10 12.61 -13.13
CA SER A 99 8.87 11.17 -13.14
C SER A 99 8.81 10.65 -14.58
N ASP A 100 9.52 9.56 -14.86
CA ASP A 100 9.56 8.92 -16.17
C ASP A 100 8.24 8.20 -16.49
N GLU A 101 7.57 7.73 -15.44
CA GLU A 101 6.27 7.06 -15.49
C GLU A 101 5.09 8.03 -15.58
N LYS A 102 5.37 9.34 -15.69
CA LYS A 102 4.37 10.41 -15.85
C LYS A 102 3.33 10.38 -14.73
N LEU A 103 3.80 10.19 -13.50
CA LEU A 103 2.96 10.15 -12.28
C LEU A 103 2.19 11.45 -12.03
N TRP A 104 2.64 12.56 -12.62
CA TRP A 104 1.97 13.84 -12.62
C TRP A 104 2.06 14.48 -14.02
N SER A 105 1.08 15.31 -14.36
CA SER A 105 1.07 16.10 -15.60
C SER A 105 2.19 17.15 -15.62
N ASP A 106 2.40 17.79 -16.77
CA ASP A 106 3.48 18.75 -17.18
C ASP A 106 4.00 19.78 -16.16
N ASN A 107 3.38 19.91 -14.98
CA ASN A 107 3.98 20.54 -13.81
C ASN A 107 4.91 19.54 -13.09
N ILE A 108 6.16 19.56 -13.55
CA ILE A 108 7.36 19.44 -12.73
C ILE A 108 7.07 19.63 -11.23
N GLY A 109 7.57 18.74 -10.36
CA GLY A 109 7.63 18.99 -8.92
C GLY A 109 8.63 20.12 -8.65
N HIS A 110 8.21 21.36 -8.88
CA HIS A 110 9.07 22.53 -8.89
C HIS A 110 9.31 23.01 -7.46
N LEU A 111 10.59 23.07 -7.10
CA LEU A 111 11.08 23.40 -5.78
C LEU A 111 11.95 24.64 -5.88
N GLY A 112 11.30 25.80 -6.05
CA GLY A 112 11.95 27.05 -6.42
C GLY A 112 12.83 27.71 -5.36
N ARG A 113 12.89 27.19 -4.12
CA ARG A 113 13.66 27.78 -3.02
C ARG A 113 14.19 26.70 -2.07
N TYR A 114 15.17 27.05 -1.24
CA TYR A 114 15.64 26.19 -0.15
C TYR A 114 14.47 25.74 0.73
N ASN A 115 14.51 24.47 1.17
CA ASN A 115 13.46 23.77 1.91
C ASN A 115 12.09 23.60 1.20
N ALA A 116 11.94 23.95 -0.08
CA ALA A 116 10.71 23.61 -0.80
C ALA A 116 10.55 22.09 -0.89
N GLU A 117 9.30 21.60 -0.80
CA GLU A 117 8.96 20.18 -0.77
C GLU A 117 7.90 19.83 -1.83
N PHE A 118 8.04 18.65 -2.44
CA PHE A 118 7.03 18.01 -3.29
C PHE A 118 6.74 16.62 -2.73
N LYS A 119 5.48 16.21 -2.71
CA LYS A 119 5.04 14.97 -2.05
C LYS A 119 4.26 14.07 -2.99
N TYR A 120 4.49 12.77 -2.92
CA TYR A 120 3.75 11.77 -3.69
C TYR A 120 3.56 10.48 -2.88
N THR A 121 2.34 9.94 -2.91
CA THR A 121 1.98 8.67 -2.24
C THR A 121 1.84 7.58 -3.29
N PHE A 122 2.55 6.47 -3.10
CA PHE A 122 2.59 5.37 -4.07
C PHE A 122 1.43 4.40 -3.86
N THR A 123 0.41 4.47 -4.69
CA THR A 123 -0.78 3.61 -4.58
C THR A 123 -0.68 2.32 -5.37
N ALA A 124 0.32 2.15 -6.23
CA ALA A 124 0.53 0.97 -7.03
C ALA A 124 1.95 0.43 -6.82
N PRO A 125 2.13 -0.90 -6.79
CA PRO A 125 3.46 -1.50 -6.81
C PRO A 125 4.11 -1.29 -8.18
N GLY A 126 5.44 -1.22 -8.19
CA GLY A 126 6.21 -0.98 -9.40
C GLY A 126 7.57 -0.39 -9.13
N GLU A 127 8.30 -0.16 -10.21
CA GLU A 127 9.55 0.59 -10.21
C GLU A 127 9.28 1.97 -10.81
N TYR A 128 9.75 3.01 -10.13
CA TYR A 128 9.54 4.40 -10.54
C TYR A 128 10.87 5.13 -10.63
N THR A 129 11.12 5.75 -11.78
CA THR A 129 12.35 6.49 -12.04
C THR A 129 12.09 7.99 -11.96
N PHE A 130 12.93 8.66 -11.17
CA PHE A 130 12.88 10.10 -10.98
C PHE A 130 14.18 10.76 -11.41
N ARG A 131 14.06 11.94 -12.01
CA ARG A 131 15.19 12.75 -12.49
C ARG A 131 15.07 14.19 -12.02
N ILE A 132 16.21 14.83 -11.81
CA ILE A 132 16.27 16.29 -11.65
C ILE A 132 16.37 16.91 -13.05
N SER A 133 15.45 17.81 -13.39
CA SER A 133 15.37 18.30 -14.78
C SER A 133 16.53 19.20 -15.20
N GLN A 134 17.08 20.02 -14.29
CA GLN A 134 18.13 21.00 -14.61
C GLN A 134 19.55 20.50 -14.34
N PHE A 135 19.70 19.42 -13.58
CA PHE A 135 20.98 18.95 -13.03
C PHE A 135 21.10 17.44 -13.17
N GLN A 136 22.31 16.90 -12.98
CA GLN A 136 22.49 15.46 -12.97
C GLN A 136 21.91 14.86 -11.68
N GLY A 137 21.18 13.76 -11.82
CA GLY A 137 20.62 13.03 -10.70
C GLY A 137 19.49 12.13 -11.15
N GLN A 138 19.57 10.86 -10.77
CA GLN A 138 18.51 9.88 -10.94
C GLN A 138 18.29 9.16 -9.61
N GLN A 139 17.05 8.83 -9.32
CA GLN A 139 16.66 8.01 -8.18
C GLN A 139 15.62 6.99 -8.64
N ILE A 140 15.75 5.76 -8.13
CA ILE A 140 14.81 4.67 -8.38
C ILE A 140 14.05 4.39 -7.08
N ILE A 141 12.73 4.25 -7.19
CA ILE A 141 11.88 3.86 -6.07
C ILE A 141 11.16 2.57 -6.43
N ILE A 142 11.47 1.51 -5.69
CA ILE A 142 10.84 0.20 -5.81
C ILE A 142 9.72 0.11 -4.78
N VAL A 143 8.48 0.01 -5.26
CA VAL A 143 7.28 -0.08 -4.43
C VAL A 143 6.82 -1.53 -4.39
N ARG A 144 6.92 -2.14 -3.22
CA ARG A 144 6.42 -3.50 -2.97
C ARG A 144 4.92 -3.49 -2.73
N SER A 145 4.21 -4.51 -3.23
CA SER A 145 2.80 -4.70 -2.88
C SER A 145 2.66 -4.87 -1.38
N SER A 146 1.69 -4.17 -0.78
CA SER A 146 1.30 -4.49 0.60
C SER A 146 0.51 -5.81 0.60
N PRO A 147 0.63 -6.65 1.64
CA PRO A 147 -0.21 -7.84 1.76
C PRO A 147 -1.68 -7.41 1.79
N GLN A 148 -2.45 -7.79 0.77
CA GLN A 148 -3.89 -7.57 0.80
C GLN A 148 -4.50 -8.52 1.82
N THR A 149 -4.94 -7.99 2.95
CA THR A 149 -5.82 -8.73 3.85
C THR A 149 -7.21 -8.74 3.23
N PHE A 150 -7.51 -9.76 2.43
CA PHE A 150 -8.89 -10.05 2.05
C PHE A 150 -9.66 -10.33 3.33
N THR A 151 -10.49 -9.37 3.75
CA THR A 151 -11.49 -9.68 4.77
C THR A 151 -12.48 -10.61 4.07
N PRO A 152 -12.71 -11.85 4.54
CA PRO A 152 -13.74 -12.68 3.95
C PRO A 152 -15.03 -11.88 4.02
N VAL A 153 -15.59 -11.53 2.87
CA VAL A 153 -16.96 -11.02 2.80
C VAL A 153 -17.81 -12.13 3.44
N PRO A 154 -18.62 -11.86 4.47
CA PRO A 154 -19.50 -12.87 5.02
C PRO A 154 -20.42 -13.35 3.89
N THR A 155 -20.18 -14.56 3.42
CA THR A 155 -21.03 -15.25 2.46
C THR A 155 -22.33 -15.55 3.16
N ASN A 156 -23.27 -14.61 3.12
CA ASN A 156 -24.67 -14.97 3.35
C ASN A 156 -25.02 -15.98 2.26
N PRO A 157 -25.52 -17.19 2.58
CA PRO A 157 -25.92 -18.13 1.55
C PRO A 157 -27.14 -17.57 0.84
N VAL A 158 -26.92 -16.92 -0.31
CA VAL A 158 -27.97 -16.66 -1.29
C VAL A 158 -28.17 -17.98 -2.04
N PRO A 159 -29.34 -18.63 -1.95
CA PRO A 159 -29.62 -19.80 -2.77
C PRO A 159 -29.76 -19.34 -4.23
N THR A 160 -28.70 -19.51 -5.01
CA THR A 160 -28.74 -19.27 -6.46
C THR A 160 -28.84 -20.61 -7.15
N THR A 161 -30.05 -20.95 -7.58
CA THR A 161 -30.28 -21.98 -8.60
C THR A 161 -29.74 -21.46 -9.92
N TYR A 162 -28.73 -22.12 -10.48
CA TYR A 162 -28.31 -21.91 -11.87
C TYR A 162 -28.13 -23.26 -12.57
N PRO A 163 -28.59 -23.42 -13.82
CA PRO A 163 -28.55 -24.69 -14.53
C PRO A 163 -27.12 -25.11 -14.92
N ALA A 164 -26.88 -26.41 -14.81
CA ALA A 164 -25.65 -27.06 -15.24
C ALA A 164 -25.51 -27.02 -16.76
N ILE A 165 -24.36 -26.53 -17.25
CA ILE A 165 -23.87 -26.82 -18.60
C ILE A 165 -22.66 -27.75 -18.50
N THR A 166 -22.87 -28.98 -18.97
CA THR A 166 -21.87 -30.04 -19.11
C THR A 166 -20.94 -29.74 -20.29
N GLN A 167 -19.63 -29.73 -20.06
CA GLN A 167 -18.64 -29.83 -21.14
C GLN A 167 -17.90 -31.17 -21.04
N THR A 168 -17.87 -31.88 -22.15
CA THR A 168 -17.17 -33.15 -22.39
C THR A 168 -15.73 -32.87 -22.85
N PRO A 169 -14.70 -33.61 -22.40
CA PRO A 169 -13.36 -33.49 -22.94
C PRO A 169 -13.20 -34.33 -24.21
N THR A 170 -12.48 -33.83 -25.22
CA THR A 170 -11.99 -34.66 -26.35
C THR A 170 -10.48 -34.46 -26.51
N SER A 171 -9.79 -35.57 -26.69
CA SER A 171 -8.33 -35.73 -26.69
C SER A 171 -7.84 -36.21 -28.07
N GLY A 172 -6.64 -35.73 -28.47
CA GLY A 172 -5.76 -36.25 -29.54
C GLY A 172 -6.05 -35.74 -30.97
N THR A 173 -5.08 -35.46 -31.87
CA THR A 173 -3.63 -35.75 -31.92
C THR A 173 -2.99 -35.09 -33.17
N GLY A 174 -1.83 -34.43 -33.03
CA GLY A 174 -0.65 -34.44 -33.95
C GLY A 174 -0.59 -33.60 -35.25
N LEU A 175 0.23 -32.53 -35.31
CA LEU A 175 1.59 -32.38 -35.94
C LEU A 175 1.98 -30.86 -36.11
N PRO A 176 3.24 -30.47 -36.45
CA PRO A 176 4.20 -29.75 -35.60
C PRO A 176 4.35 -28.22 -35.79
N ASP A 177 5.07 -27.62 -34.82
CA ASP A 177 5.49 -26.24 -34.53
C ASP A 177 5.70 -25.19 -35.65
N ILE A 178 5.22 -23.96 -35.39
CA ILE A 178 5.95 -22.69 -35.59
C ILE A 178 5.60 -21.71 -34.43
N PRO A 179 6.56 -21.18 -33.65
CA PRO A 179 6.25 -20.23 -32.58
C PRO A 179 6.10 -18.81 -33.13
N ILE A 180 4.87 -18.31 -33.21
CA ILE A 180 4.61 -16.89 -33.46
C ILE A 180 4.09 -16.27 -32.16
N LYS A 181 4.98 -15.56 -31.47
CA LYS A 181 4.66 -14.69 -30.33
C LYS A 181 4.18 -13.35 -30.89
N ILE A 182 2.87 -13.11 -30.85
CA ILE A 182 2.30 -11.76 -31.01
C ILE A 182 1.41 -11.49 -29.81
N THR A 183 1.90 -10.66 -28.91
CA THR A 183 1.08 -10.00 -27.89
C THR A 183 0.56 -8.71 -28.52
N PRO A 184 -0.76 -8.46 -28.55
CA PRO A 184 -1.30 -7.23 -29.13
C PRO A 184 -0.93 -6.02 -28.26
N ILE A 185 -0.08 -5.15 -28.79
CA ILE A 185 0.15 -3.79 -28.30
C ILE A 185 -0.93 -2.90 -28.93
N THR A 186 -1.75 -2.34 -28.04
CA THR A 186 -2.53 -1.08 -28.06
C THR A 186 -2.82 -0.36 -29.38
N MET A 187 -3.98 0.32 -29.45
CA MET A 187 -4.11 1.73 -29.93
C MET A 187 -5.59 2.10 -30.11
N LEU A 188 -6.24 2.62 -29.07
CA LEU A 188 -7.50 3.37 -29.23
C LEU A 188 -7.42 4.82 -28.74
N SER A 189 -6.34 5.23 -28.06
CA SER A 189 -6.19 6.61 -27.57
C SER A 189 -5.36 7.53 -28.49
N ALA A 190 -4.58 7.00 -29.43
CA ALA A 190 -3.77 7.83 -30.34
C ALA A 190 -4.51 8.32 -31.59
N LEU A 191 -5.67 7.76 -31.92
CA LEU A 191 -6.41 8.12 -33.14
C LEU A 191 -7.21 9.43 -33.01
N ILE A 192 -7.54 9.85 -31.78
CA ILE A 192 -8.37 11.04 -31.56
C ILE A 192 -7.54 12.35 -31.68
N SER A 193 -6.26 12.34 -31.28
CA SER A 193 -5.41 13.55 -31.39
C SER A 193 -4.93 13.85 -32.81
N LEU A 194 -4.85 12.86 -33.71
CA LEU A 194 -4.38 13.11 -35.08
C LEU A 194 -5.47 13.69 -36.00
N ILE A 195 -6.75 13.52 -35.65
CA ILE A 195 -7.88 14.09 -36.42
C ILE A 195 -8.13 15.57 -36.03
N ALA A 196 -7.86 15.96 -34.78
CA ALA A 196 -8.02 17.35 -34.34
C ALA A 196 -6.99 18.32 -34.94
N MET A 197 -5.81 17.85 -35.35
CA MET A 197 -4.74 18.70 -35.89
C MET A 197 -4.87 18.98 -37.41
N HIS A 198 -5.79 18.32 -38.12
CA HIS A 198 -5.99 18.50 -39.57
C HIS A 198 -7.18 19.39 -39.96
N ILE A 199 -7.96 19.91 -39.00
CA ILE A 199 -9.11 20.78 -39.30
C ILE A 199 -8.76 22.28 -39.17
N THR A 200 -7.62 22.64 -38.58
CA THR A 200 -7.25 24.06 -38.30
C THR A 200 -6.24 24.66 -39.29
N THR A 201 -6.17 24.21 -40.54
CA THR A 201 -5.30 24.81 -41.57
C THR A 201 -5.97 24.95 -42.95
N LYS A 202 -7.28 25.19 -42.98
CA LYS A 202 -7.94 25.81 -44.13
C LYS A 202 -9.08 26.75 -43.70
N GLN A 203 -8.74 27.99 -43.36
CA GLN A 203 -9.43 29.22 -43.79
C GLN A 203 -8.42 30.37 -43.79
#